data_AF-A0A2T2SES4-F1
#
_entry.id   AF-A0A2T2SES4-F1
#
_cell.length_a   1.000
_cell.length_b   1.000
_cell.length_c   1.000
_cell.angle_alpha   90.00
_cell.angle_beta   90.00
_cell.angle_gamma   90.00
#
_symmetry.space_group_name_H-M   'P 1'
#
loop_
_entity.id
_entity.type
_entity.pdbx_description
1 polymer ?
#
loop_
_entity_poly.entity_id
_entity_poly.type
_entity_poly.pdbx_seq_one_letter_code
_entity_poly.pdbx_strand_id
1 'polypeptide(L)'
;AVVAQRYQAWLERGIHVVTPNKKANTESWDAYRGLQAARRGPGPRYLYETTVGAGLPILQTLNSLTETGDQVHRIEGILSGTLSYLFNAFDGDRPFSAILRQAKEEGFTEPDPRDDLSGMDVARKVVILAREMGVPLELDQVAVDGLVPEPLRDGSIETFLERLPEHDADMTKILRDAQAENKVLRFVGSVTRNGDASVRLRRYPVDHAFARIRHTDNIVRFQTDRYDETPLIVQGPGAGPQVTAAGVFTDLLRLMS
;
A
#
# COMPACT_ATOMS: atom_id res chain seq x y z
N ALA A 1 -1.04 -11.66 -16.28
CA ALA A 1 -0.76 -12.80 -15.38
C ALA A 1 0.43 -13.63 -15.87
N VAL A 2 0.53 -13.86 -17.19
CA VAL A 2 1.53 -14.75 -17.81
C VAL A 2 3.00 -14.48 -17.43
N VAL A 3 3.42 -13.22 -17.29
CA VAL A 3 4.84 -12.88 -17.04
C VAL A 3 5.29 -13.24 -15.62
N ALA A 4 4.49 -12.91 -14.59
CA ALA A 4 4.84 -13.15 -13.19
C ALA A 4 5.06 -14.65 -12.88
N GLN A 5 4.29 -15.52 -13.53
CA GLN A 5 4.40 -16.98 -13.39
C GLN A 5 5.73 -17.54 -13.95
N ARG A 6 6.49 -16.76 -14.72
CA ARG A 6 7.79 -17.18 -15.26
C ARG A 6 8.96 -16.85 -14.33
N TYR A 7 8.75 -16.01 -13.32
CA TYR A 7 9.84 -15.49 -12.48
C TYR A 7 10.65 -16.60 -11.80
N GLN A 8 9.99 -17.60 -11.22
CA GLN A 8 10.69 -18.71 -10.57
C GLN A 8 11.59 -19.46 -11.57
N ALA A 9 11.06 -19.82 -12.74
CA ALA A 9 11.84 -20.52 -13.77
C ALA A 9 13.00 -19.69 -14.32
N TRP A 10 12.90 -18.36 -14.32
CA TRP A 10 14.01 -17.46 -14.67
C TRP A 10 15.09 -17.44 -13.60
N LEU A 11 14.69 -17.32 -12.33
CA LEU A 11 15.61 -17.38 -11.19
C LEU A 11 16.31 -18.75 -11.11
N GLU A 12 15.61 -19.85 -11.34
CA GLU A 12 16.24 -21.20 -11.38
C GLU A 12 17.26 -21.35 -12.52
N ARG A 13 17.19 -20.51 -13.55
CA ARG A 13 18.15 -20.45 -14.67
C ARG A 13 19.26 -19.42 -14.47
N GLY A 14 19.36 -18.80 -13.29
CA GLY A 14 20.35 -17.77 -13.02
C GLY A 14 19.99 -16.37 -13.54
N ILE A 15 18.76 -16.14 -14.00
CA ILE A 15 18.32 -14.85 -14.54
C ILE A 15 17.74 -14.01 -13.41
N HIS A 16 18.30 -12.81 -13.22
CA HIS A 16 17.81 -11.84 -12.25
C HIS A 16 16.43 -11.29 -12.60
N VAL A 17 15.63 -10.93 -11.59
CA VAL A 17 14.32 -10.30 -11.77
C VAL A 17 14.25 -9.02 -10.96
N VAL A 18 14.03 -7.90 -11.64
CA VAL A 18 13.69 -6.60 -11.04
C VAL A 18 12.30 -6.21 -11.51
N THR A 19 11.36 -5.91 -10.61
CA THR A 19 9.96 -5.71 -11.02
C THR A 19 9.15 -4.79 -10.09
N PRO A 20 8.28 -3.91 -10.64
CA PRO A 20 7.24 -3.22 -9.88
C PRO A 20 5.98 -4.07 -9.68
N ASN A 21 5.95 -5.30 -10.20
CA ASN A 21 4.75 -6.12 -10.24
C ASN A 21 4.52 -6.88 -8.93
N LYS A 22 3.49 -6.48 -8.19
CA LYS A 22 3.04 -7.08 -6.93
C LYS A 22 2.51 -8.51 -7.04
N LYS A 23 2.15 -8.98 -8.24
CA LYS A 23 1.40 -10.24 -8.40
C LYS A 23 2.16 -11.43 -7.85
N ALA A 24 3.40 -11.63 -8.29
CA ALA A 24 4.24 -12.74 -7.82
C ALA A 24 4.42 -12.75 -6.30
N ASN A 25 4.55 -11.59 -5.68
CA ASN A 25 4.69 -11.46 -4.22
C ASN A 25 3.39 -11.66 -3.45
N THR A 26 2.24 -11.70 -4.12
CA THR A 26 0.89 -11.83 -3.53
C THR A 26 0.09 -13.03 -4.07
N GLU A 27 0.76 -13.95 -4.78
CA GLU A 27 0.27 -15.31 -5.01
C GLU A 27 0.29 -16.11 -3.70
N SER A 28 -0.04 -17.40 -3.74
CA SER A 28 0.02 -18.28 -2.56
C SER A 28 1.38 -18.22 -1.85
N TRP A 29 1.36 -18.48 -0.54
CA TRP A 29 2.56 -18.51 0.28
C TRP A 29 3.63 -19.47 -0.26
N ASP A 30 3.21 -20.62 -0.78
CA ASP A 30 4.13 -21.59 -1.41
C ASP A 30 4.77 -21.05 -2.69
N ALA A 31 4.02 -20.36 -3.54
CA ALA A 31 4.58 -19.73 -4.73
C ALA A 31 5.59 -18.63 -4.36
N TYR A 32 5.27 -17.80 -3.35
CA TYR A 32 6.19 -16.82 -2.82
C TYR A 32 7.46 -17.47 -2.26
N ARG A 33 7.33 -18.53 -1.45
CA ARG A 33 8.48 -19.28 -0.93
C ARG A 33 9.33 -19.91 -2.02
N GLY A 34 8.72 -20.37 -3.12
CA GLY A 34 9.44 -20.86 -4.30
C GLY A 34 10.35 -19.80 -4.90
N LEU A 35 9.84 -18.57 -5.08
CA LEU A 35 10.63 -17.41 -5.53
C LEU A 35 11.77 -17.08 -4.56
N GLN A 36 11.47 -17.09 -3.26
CA GLN A 36 12.44 -16.82 -2.20
C GLN A 36 13.53 -17.89 -2.12
N ALA A 37 13.20 -19.15 -2.39
CA ALA A 37 14.15 -20.25 -2.43
C ALA A 37 15.05 -20.17 -3.67
N ALA A 38 14.49 -19.81 -4.83
CA ALA A 38 15.23 -19.67 -6.08
C ALA A 38 16.30 -18.55 -6.06
N ARG A 39 16.18 -17.58 -5.14
CA ARG A 39 17.15 -16.49 -4.95
C ARG A 39 18.21 -16.73 -3.85
N ARG A 40 18.27 -17.92 -3.24
CA ARG A 40 19.19 -18.19 -2.11
C ARG A 40 20.65 -18.35 -2.54
N GLY A 41 21.57 -17.91 -1.67
CA GLY A 41 23.02 -18.08 -1.86
C GLY A 41 23.61 -17.13 -2.93
N PRO A 42 24.64 -17.54 -3.69
CA PRO A 42 25.19 -16.75 -4.79
C PRO A 42 24.30 -16.80 -6.06
N GLY A 43 23.06 -17.28 -5.93
CA GLY A 43 22.08 -17.36 -7.01
C GLY A 43 21.57 -15.99 -7.46
N PRO A 44 20.64 -15.95 -8.42
CA PRO A 44 20.14 -14.69 -8.95
C PRO A 44 19.31 -13.93 -7.93
N ARG A 45 19.38 -12.61 -8.01
CA ARG A 45 18.60 -11.70 -7.18
C ARG A 45 17.18 -11.54 -7.71
N TYR A 46 16.23 -11.43 -6.79
CA TYR A 46 14.86 -11.01 -7.03
C TYR A 46 14.60 -9.75 -6.22
N LEU A 47 14.44 -8.62 -6.91
CA LEU A 47 14.29 -7.27 -6.35
C LEU A 47 12.95 -6.68 -6.80
N TYR A 48 12.26 -6.03 -5.88
CA TYR A 48 10.89 -5.56 -6.07
C TYR A 48 10.57 -4.38 -5.15
N GLU A 49 11.54 -3.50 -4.89
CA GLU A 49 11.38 -2.33 -4.01
C GLU A 49 10.13 -1.53 -4.38
N THR A 50 9.93 -1.35 -5.68
CA THR A 50 8.84 -0.55 -6.23
C THR A 50 7.44 -1.14 -6.12
N THR A 51 7.30 -2.33 -5.55
CA THR A 51 6.00 -2.91 -5.23
C THR A 51 5.29 -2.22 -4.08
N VAL A 52 6.03 -1.58 -3.16
CA VAL A 52 5.49 -0.85 -2.02
C VAL A 52 6.18 0.51 -1.91
N GLY A 53 5.43 1.61 -2.03
CA GLY A 53 6.00 2.95 -1.88
C GLY A 53 6.65 3.54 -3.15
N ALA A 54 6.46 2.93 -4.32
CA ALA A 54 7.04 3.39 -5.59
C ALA A 54 8.57 3.52 -5.52
N GLY A 55 9.13 4.73 -5.49
CA GLY A 55 10.58 4.94 -5.40
C GLY A 55 11.14 4.98 -3.97
N LEU A 56 10.27 4.91 -2.96
CA LEU A 56 10.68 4.97 -1.56
C LEU A 56 11.38 3.67 -1.14
N PRO A 57 12.43 3.74 -0.29
CA PRO A 57 13.20 2.57 0.15
C PRO A 57 12.47 1.80 1.27
N ILE A 58 11.21 1.43 1.06
CA ILE A 58 10.37 0.77 2.07
C ILE A 58 10.87 -0.64 2.40
N LEU A 59 11.03 -1.50 1.38
CA LEU A 59 11.46 -2.88 1.56
C LEU A 59 12.94 -2.92 1.95
N GLN A 60 13.76 -2.04 1.39
CA GLN A 60 15.15 -1.89 1.82
C GLN A 60 15.26 -1.50 3.29
N THR A 61 14.45 -0.54 3.76
CA THR A 61 14.42 -0.14 5.17
C THR A 61 14.03 -1.31 6.05
N LEU A 62 12.95 -2.02 5.69
CA LEU A 62 12.48 -3.21 6.40
C LEU A 62 13.57 -4.29 6.50
N ASN A 63 14.19 -4.62 5.37
CA ASN A 63 15.23 -5.65 5.31
C ASN A 63 16.48 -5.24 6.10
N SER A 64 16.86 -3.96 6.08
CA SER A 64 18.00 -3.46 6.88
C SER A 64 17.72 -3.55 8.39
N LEU A 65 16.49 -3.26 8.82
CA LEU A 65 16.08 -3.43 10.22
C LEU A 65 16.21 -4.90 10.63
N THR A 66 15.63 -5.82 9.86
CA THR A 66 15.63 -7.25 10.19
C THR A 66 17.01 -7.90 10.09
N GLU A 67 17.80 -7.59 9.05
CA GLU A 67 19.14 -8.15 8.84
C GLU A 67 20.15 -7.70 9.91
N THR A 68 19.97 -6.51 10.48
CA THR A 68 20.79 -6.03 11.60
C THR A 68 20.31 -6.55 12.97
N GLY A 69 19.32 -7.45 12.99
CA GLY A 69 18.81 -8.10 14.19
C GLY A 69 17.78 -7.28 14.99
N ASP A 70 17.15 -6.26 14.40
CA ASP A 70 15.98 -5.60 14.99
C ASP A 70 14.71 -6.46 14.80
N GLN A 71 13.71 -6.27 15.66
CA GLN A 71 12.42 -6.94 15.51
C GLN A 71 11.33 -5.93 15.18
N VAL A 72 10.72 -6.08 14.01
CA VAL A 72 9.58 -5.25 13.60
C VAL A 72 8.31 -5.78 14.24
N HIS A 73 7.69 -4.98 15.10
CA HIS A 73 6.44 -5.32 15.79
C HIS A 73 5.23 -4.97 14.96
N ARG A 74 5.30 -3.84 14.26
CA ARG A 74 4.18 -3.29 13.51
C ARG A 74 4.63 -2.43 12.35
N ILE A 75 3.95 -2.59 11.23
CA ILE A 75 4.03 -1.66 10.10
C ILE A 75 2.63 -1.06 9.89
N GLU A 76 2.59 0.25 9.70
CA GLU A 76 1.41 0.99 9.28
C GLU A 76 1.77 1.87 8.10
N GLY A 77 0.86 2.06 7.16
CA GLY A 77 1.12 2.99 6.07
C GLY A 77 -0.10 3.44 5.31
N ILE A 78 0.03 4.64 4.75
CA ILE A 78 -0.85 5.15 3.70
C ILE A 78 -0.14 4.80 2.40
N LEU A 79 -0.69 3.82 1.70
CA LEU A 79 0.00 3.12 0.61
C LEU A 79 -0.68 3.33 -0.74
N SER A 80 -1.72 4.17 -0.81
CA SER A 80 -2.42 4.52 -2.06
C SER A 80 -2.39 6.04 -2.24
N GLY A 81 -1.81 6.48 -3.36
CA GLY A 81 -1.76 7.89 -3.73
C GLY A 81 -3.16 8.47 -3.96
N THR A 82 -4.05 7.70 -4.62
CA THR A 82 -5.44 8.08 -4.86
C THR A 82 -6.18 8.31 -3.53
N LEU A 83 -6.13 7.34 -2.62
CA LEU A 83 -6.84 7.44 -1.34
C LEU A 83 -6.21 8.51 -0.44
N SER A 84 -4.88 8.69 -0.50
CA SER A 84 -4.17 9.78 0.15
C SER A 84 -4.72 11.13 -0.32
N TYR A 85 -4.82 11.35 -1.63
CA TYR A 85 -5.39 12.57 -2.21
C TYR A 85 -6.82 12.81 -1.72
N LEU A 86 -7.69 11.79 -1.82
CA LEU A 86 -9.11 11.92 -1.46
C LEU A 86 -9.28 12.35 0.01
N PHE A 87 -8.57 11.71 0.95
CA PHE A 87 -8.68 12.05 2.38
C PHE A 87 -7.89 13.27 2.82
N ASN A 88 -6.92 13.73 2.02
CA ASN A 88 -6.28 15.03 2.22
C ASN A 88 -7.18 16.17 1.74
N ALA A 89 -7.98 15.95 0.70
CA ALA A 89 -8.91 16.94 0.15
C ALA A 89 -10.28 16.96 0.85
N PHE A 90 -10.61 15.93 1.64
CA PHE A 90 -11.92 15.80 2.29
C PHE A 90 -11.94 16.48 3.67
N ASP A 91 -12.38 17.75 3.67
CA ASP A 91 -12.55 18.62 4.85
C ASP A 91 -14.02 18.75 5.32
N GLY A 92 -14.96 18.28 4.49
CA GLY A 92 -16.39 18.29 4.75
C GLY A 92 -17.13 19.49 4.13
N ASP A 93 -16.43 20.36 3.38
CA ASP A 93 -17.05 21.45 2.62
C ASP A 93 -17.57 20.96 1.27
N ARG A 94 -16.87 19.99 0.67
CA ARG A 94 -17.29 19.31 -0.56
C ARG A 94 -17.68 17.86 -0.26
N PRO A 95 -18.72 17.32 -0.93
CA PRO A 95 -19.08 15.92 -0.81
C PRO A 95 -17.95 15.00 -1.28
N PHE A 96 -17.78 13.84 -0.65
CA PHE A 96 -16.72 12.88 -0.99
C PHE A 96 -16.84 12.42 -2.46
N SER A 97 -18.06 12.20 -2.95
CA SER A 97 -18.34 11.85 -4.34
C SER A 97 -17.86 12.92 -5.33
N ALA A 98 -17.92 14.20 -4.96
CA ALA A 98 -17.45 15.30 -5.81
C ALA A 98 -15.91 15.33 -5.89
N ILE A 99 -15.24 15.07 -4.77
CA ILE A 99 -13.78 14.96 -4.72
C ILE A 99 -13.31 13.76 -5.55
N LEU A 100 -14.01 12.62 -5.48
CA LEU A 100 -13.70 11.46 -6.30
C LEU A 100 -13.85 11.74 -7.80
N ARG A 101 -14.91 12.44 -8.21
CA ARG A 101 -15.09 12.83 -9.62
C ARG A 101 -13.95 13.74 -10.10
N GLN A 102 -13.58 14.73 -9.31
CA GLN A 102 -12.43 15.59 -9.62
C GLN A 102 -11.13 14.77 -9.74
N ALA A 103 -10.87 13.85 -8.79
CA ALA A 103 -9.70 12.98 -8.86
C ALA A 103 -9.68 12.13 -10.14
N LYS A 104 -10.84 11.66 -10.60
CA LYS A 104 -10.98 10.92 -11.86
C LYS A 104 -10.70 11.79 -13.08
N GLU A 105 -11.22 13.02 -13.11
CA GLU A 105 -10.99 14.00 -14.18
C GLU A 105 -9.51 14.42 -14.28
N GLU A 106 -8.83 14.55 -13.14
CA GLU A 106 -7.41 14.86 -13.03
C GLU A 106 -6.50 13.65 -13.32
N GLY A 107 -7.07 12.46 -13.53
CA GLY A 107 -6.32 11.23 -13.81
C GLY A 107 -5.59 10.64 -12.60
N PHE A 108 -6.05 10.95 -11.38
CA PHE A 108 -5.50 10.39 -10.15
C PHE A 108 -6.10 9.04 -9.76
N THR A 109 -7.22 8.61 -10.37
CA THR A 109 -7.80 7.29 -10.14
C THR A 109 -7.48 6.32 -11.28
N GLU A 110 -7.67 5.04 -11.03
CA GLU A 110 -7.80 4.03 -12.09
C GLU A 110 -9.02 4.35 -12.99
N PRO A 111 -9.10 3.74 -14.20
CA PRO A 111 -10.25 3.92 -15.08
C PRO A 111 -11.58 3.62 -14.40
N ASP A 112 -11.60 2.62 -13.52
CA ASP A 112 -12.69 2.35 -12.59
C ASP A 112 -12.27 2.75 -11.16
N PRO A 113 -12.81 3.84 -10.57
CA PRO A 113 -12.44 4.27 -9.22
C PRO A 113 -12.74 3.24 -8.12
N ARG A 114 -13.59 2.24 -8.40
CA ARG A 114 -13.85 1.13 -7.47
C ARG A 114 -12.58 0.33 -7.19
N ASP A 115 -11.65 0.24 -8.14
CA ASP A 115 -10.39 -0.47 -7.96
C ASP A 115 -9.53 0.18 -6.86
N ASP A 116 -9.47 1.51 -6.82
CA ASP A 116 -8.81 2.27 -5.75
C ASP A 116 -9.56 2.14 -4.42
N LEU A 117 -10.88 2.39 -4.44
CA LEU A 117 -11.73 2.41 -3.25
C LEU A 117 -11.89 1.04 -2.59
N SER A 118 -11.71 -0.05 -3.33
CA SER A 118 -11.77 -1.42 -2.80
C SER A 118 -10.75 -1.67 -1.69
N GLY A 119 -9.61 -0.96 -1.72
CA GLY A 119 -8.48 -1.20 -0.83
C GLY A 119 -7.61 -2.41 -1.21
N MET A 120 -7.92 -3.13 -2.29
CA MET A 120 -7.20 -4.35 -2.66
C MET A 120 -5.75 -4.11 -3.09
N ASP A 121 -5.44 -2.96 -3.69
CA ASP A 121 -4.05 -2.57 -3.97
C ASP A 121 -3.25 -2.38 -2.67
N VAL A 122 -3.85 -1.74 -1.66
CA VAL A 122 -3.26 -1.57 -0.33
C VAL A 122 -3.11 -2.93 0.36
N ALA A 123 -4.10 -3.81 0.26
CA ALA A 123 -4.05 -5.16 0.85
C ALA A 123 -2.88 -5.97 0.28
N ARG A 124 -2.65 -5.91 -1.03
CA ARG A 124 -1.49 -6.54 -1.65
C ARG A 124 -0.18 -6.00 -1.11
N LYS A 125 -0.06 -4.67 -0.93
CA LYS A 125 1.14 -4.06 -0.34
C LYS A 125 1.35 -4.48 1.12
N VAL A 126 0.27 -4.62 1.89
CA VAL A 126 0.32 -5.16 3.27
C VAL A 126 0.80 -6.61 3.29
N VAL A 127 0.33 -7.45 2.37
CA VAL A 127 0.83 -8.84 2.23
C VAL A 127 2.33 -8.85 1.94
N ILE A 128 2.82 -8.01 1.03
CA ILE A 128 4.25 -7.92 0.73
C ILE A 128 5.05 -7.54 1.99
N LEU A 129 4.61 -6.50 2.70
CA LEU A 129 5.26 -6.06 3.95
C LEU A 129 5.26 -7.16 5.02
N ALA A 130 4.13 -7.85 5.21
CA ALA A 130 4.01 -8.97 6.14
C ALA A 130 5.02 -10.09 5.82
N ARG A 131 5.12 -10.45 4.54
CA ARG A 131 6.01 -11.52 4.08
C ARG A 131 7.48 -11.14 4.20
N GLU A 132 7.85 -9.88 3.99
CA GLU A 132 9.22 -9.38 4.28
C GLU A 132 9.52 -9.34 5.79
N MET A 133 8.51 -9.11 6.65
CA MET A 133 8.64 -9.26 8.10
C MET A 133 8.78 -10.73 8.56
N GLY A 134 8.66 -11.69 7.65
CA GLY A 134 8.66 -13.13 7.96
C GLY A 134 7.31 -13.69 8.39
N VAL A 135 6.21 -12.95 8.21
CA VAL A 135 4.85 -13.39 8.53
C VAL A 135 4.22 -14.07 7.30
N PRO A 136 3.80 -15.35 7.40
CA PRO A 136 3.18 -16.08 6.30
C PRO A 136 1.71 -15.66 6.11
N LEU A 137 1.50 -14.50 5.49
CA LEU A 137 0.17 -13.92 5.28
C LEU A 137 -0.34 -14.18 3.86
N GLU A 138 -1.58 -14.65 3.76
CA GLU A 138 -2.35 -14.75 2.52
C GLU A 138 -3.28 -13.53 2.34
N LEU A 139 -3.64 -13.24 1.08
CA LEU A 139 -4.41 -12.04 0.77
C LEU A 139 -5.84 -12.07 1.34
N ASP A 140 -6.46 -13.24 1.41
CA ASP A 140 -7.79 -13.45 1.99
C ASP A 140 -7.82 -13.38 3.52
N GLN A 141 -6.65 -13.41 4.17
CA GLN A 141 -6.50 -13.22 5.61
C GLN A 141 -6.41 -11.74 6.01
N VAL A 142 -6.27 -10.82 5.05
CA VAL A 142 -6.26 -9.38 5.32
C VAL A 142 -7.69 -8.91 5.53
N ALA A 143 -7.99 -8.30 6.68
CA ALA A 143 -9.28 -7.68 6.92
C ALA A 143 -9.40 -6.37 6.13
N VAL A 144 -10.15 -6.37 5.02
CA VAL A 144 -10.31 -5.21 4.13
C VAL A 144 -11.69 -4.57 4.28
N ASP A 145 -11.71 -3.36 4.82
CA ASP A 145 -12.90 -2.50 4.88
C ASP A 145 -12.80 -1.46 3.76
N GLY A 146 -13.21 -1.86 2.55
CA GLY A 146 -13.23 -0.99 1.37
C GLY A 146 -14.24 0.15 1.49
N LEU A 147 -14.09 1.15 0.62
CA LEU A 147 -14.94 2.35 0.58
C LEU A 147 -16.04 2.29 -0.49
N VAL A 148 -16.10 1.21 -1.28
CA VAL A 148 -17.18 1.00 -2.25
C VAL A 148 -18.44 0.55 -1.51
N PRO A 149 -19.53 1.35 -1.53
CA PRO A 149 -20.78 0.95 -0.89
C PRO A 149 -21.30 -0.36 -1.49
N GLU A 150 -21.83 -1.25 -0.65
CA GLU A 150 -22.33 -2.58 -1.06
C GLU A 150 -23.25 -2.53 -2.29
N PRO A 151 -24.24 -1.61 -2.39
CA PRO A 151 -25.15 -1.55 -3.54
C PRO A 151 -24.51 -1.08 -4.85
N LEU A 152 -23.26 -0.59 -4.79
CA LEU A 152 -22.54 0.03 -5.91
C LEU A 152 -21.29 -0.76 -6.32
N ARG A 153 -21.10 -1.98 -5.79
CA ARG A 153 -19.96 -2.85 -6.16
C ARG A 153 -20.05 -3.33 -7.61
N ASP A 154 -21.26 -3.63 -8.07
CA ASP A 154 -21.54 -4.12 -9.41
C ASP A 154 -22.10 -3.02 -10.33
N GLY A 155 -22.15 -3.29 -11.63
CA GLY A 155 -22.72 -2.38 -12.63
C GLY A 155 -21.70 -1.47 -13.32
N SER A 156 -22.20 -0.50 -14.09
CA SER A 156 -21.35 0.39 -14.90
C SER A 156 -20.67 1.47 -14.06
N ILE A 157 -19.56 2.00 -14.58
CA ILE A 157 -18.81 3.09 -13.91
C ILE A 157 -19.68 4.34 -13.80
N GLU A 158 -20.49 4.61 -14.81
CA GLU A 158 -21.43 5.74 -14.85
C GLU A 158 -22.46 5.62 -13.72
N THR A 159 -23.09 4.44 -13.57
CA THR A 159 -24.06 4.19 -12.50
C THR A 159 -23.41 4.34 -11.12
N PHE A 160 -22.20 3.83 -10.94
CA PHE A 160 -21.43 3.99 -9.71
C PHE A 160 -21.22 5.48 -9.39
N LEU A 161 -20.74 6.27 -10.36
CA LEU A 161 -20.47 7.70 -10.16
C LEU A 161 -21.74 8.52 -9.95
N GLU A 162 -22.86 8.17 -10.60
CA GLU A 162 -24.15 8.84 -10.44
C GLU A 162 -24.76 8.62 -9.06
N ARG A 163 -24.61 7.40 -8.51
CA ARG A 163 -25.24 6.99 -7.25
C ARG A 163 -24.36 7.15 -6.02
N LEU A 164 -23.05 7.29 -6.16
CA LEU A 164 -22.15 7.53 -5.02
C LEU A 164 -22.58 8.70 -4.10
N PRO A 165 -23.17 9.82 -4.60
CA PRO A 165 -23.70 10.88 -3.75
C PRO A 165 -24.75 10.44 -2.73
N GLU A 166 -25.47 9.34 -2.98
CA GLU A 166 -26.43 8.75 -2.02
C GLU A 166 -25.76 8.41 -0.69
N HIS A 167 -24.43 8.22 -0.68
CA HIS A 167 -23.63 7.83 0.49
C HIS A 167 -22.76 8.97 1.08
N ASP A 168 -22.83 10.19 0.54
CA ASP A 168 -22.00 11.31 1.01
C ASP A 168 -22.32 11.73 2.45
N ALA A 169 -23.58 11.59 2.87
CA ALA A 169 -24.01 11.92 4.23
C ALA A 169 -23.31 11.04 5.28
N ASP A 170 -23.18 9.73 5.00
CA ASP A 170 -22.50 8.78 5.89
C ASP A 170 -21.01 9.09 6.00
N MET A 171 -20.34 9.35 4.87
CA MET A 171 -18.92 9.70 4.86
C MET A 171 -18.64 11.03 5.58
N THR A 172 -19.52 12.02 5.39
CA THR A 172 -19.45 13.31 6.09
C THR A 172 -19.63 13.13 7.59
N LYS A 173 -20.57 12.28 8.02
CA LYS A 173 -20.74 11.97 9.45
C LYS A 173 -19.47 11.36 10.04
N ILE A 174 -18.86 10.38 9.38
CA ILE A 174 -17.60 9.76 9.83
C ILE A 174 -16.49 10.81 9.99
N LEU A 175 -16.41 11.78 9.08
CA LEU A 175 -15.46 12.88 9.16
C LEU A 175 -15.75 13.80 10.35
N ARG A 176 -17.01 14.23 10.51
CA ARG A 176 -17.40 15.14 11.61
C ARG A 176 -17.17 14.50 12.98
N ASP A 177 -17.44 13.20 13.12
CA ASP A 177 -17.13 12.45 14.34
C ASP A 177 -15.62 12.45 14.64
N ALA A 178 -14.77 12.26 13.61
CA ALA A 178 -13.32 12.32 13.79
C ALA A 178 -12.83 13.73 14.16
N GLN A 179 -13.37 14.76 13.51
CA GLN A 179 -13.04 16.16 13.78
C GLN A 179 -13.44 16.58 15.20
N ALA A 180 -14.58 16.10 15.70
CA ALA A 180 -15.02 16.35 17.07
C ALA A 180 -14.04 15.80 18.13
N GLU A 181 -13.26 14.78 17.78
CA GLU A 181 -12.19 14.21 18.62
C GLU A 181 -10.79 14.80 18.31
N ASN A 182 -10.70 15.88 17.53
CA ASN A 182 -9.46 16.47 17.03
C ASN A 182 -8.58 15.45 16.26
N LYS A 183 -9.24 14.65 15.41
CA LYS A 183 -8.62 13.62 14.57
C LYS A 183 -8.92 13.84 13.09
N VAL A 184 -8.04 13.29 12.25
CA VAL A 184 -8.20 13.23 10.79
C VAL A 184 -8.48 11.80 10.33
N LEU A 185 -9.12 11.66 9.18
CA LEU A 185 -9.37 10.37 8.54
C LEU A 185 -8.22 9.99 7.61
N ARG A 186 -7.74 8.76 7.69
CA ARG A 186 -6.73 8.21 6.77
C ARG A 186 -7.04 6.76 6.44
N PHE A 187 -6.94 6.39 5.18
CA PHE A 187 -7.06 5.00 4.75
C PHE A 187 -5.72 4.29 4.88
N VAL A 188 -5.64 3.32 5.79
CA VAL A 188 -4.36 2.75 6.26
C VAL A 188 -4.34 1.25 6.11
N GLY A 189 -3.25 0.74 5.55
CA GLY A 189 -2.84 -0.65 5.67
C GLY A 189 -1.97 -0.85 6.92
N SER A 190 -2.18 -1.92 7.66
CA SER A 190 -1.38 -2.26 8.83
C SER A 190 -1.16 -3.77 8.92
N VAL A 191 0.01 -4.17 9.41
CA VAL A 191 0.32 -5.54 9.81
C VAL A 191 1.10 -5.55 11.12
N THR A 192 0.79 -6.49 12.01
CA THR A 192 1.57 -6.78 13.21
C THR A 192 2.40 -8.05 13.01
N ARG A 193 3.43 -8.23 13.85
CA ARG A 193 4.26 -9.44 13.87
C ARG A 193 3.48 -10.73 14.14
N ASN A 194 2.33 -10.62 14.81
CA ASN A 194 1.46 -11.76 15.09
C ASN A 194 0.57 -12.16 13.90
N GLY A 195 0.62 -11.40 12.80
CA GLY A 195 -0.18 -11.66 11.60
C GLY A 195 -1.50 -10.90 11.53
N ASP A 196 -1.79 -10.01 12.48
CA ASP A 196 -2.98 -9.18 12.41
C ASP A 196 -2.80 -8.14 11.29
N ALA A 197 -3.51 -8.33 10.18
CA ALA A 197 -3.43 -7.47 9.01
C ALA A 197 -4.79 -6.83 8.69
N SER A 198 -4.79 -5.54 8.40
CA SER A 198 -6.02 -4.81 8.06
C SER A 198 -5.78 -3.68 7.07
N VAL A 199 -6.79 -3.38 6.28
CA VAL A 199 -6.86 -2.22 5.38
C VAL A 199 -8.20 -1.55 5.64
N ARG A 200 -8.18 -0.34 6.21
CA ARG A 200 -9.42 0.37 6.58
C ARG A 200 -9.21 1.85 6.80
N LEU A 201 -10.33 2.57 6.82
CA LEU A 201 -10.37 3.95 7.27
C LEU A 201 -10.12 4.03 8.78
N ARG A 202 -9.17 4.88 9.20
CA ARG A 202 -8.80 5.08 10.60
C ARG A 202 -8.76 6.56 10.97
N ARG A 203 -8.92 6.85 12.26
CA ARG A 203 -8.83 8.19 12.83
C ARG A 203 -7.46 8.37 13.49
N TYR A 204 -6.76 9.45 13.16
CA TYR A 204 -5.46 9.79 13.77
C TYR A 204 -5.49 11.18 14.38
N PRO A 205 -4.86 11.41 15.55
CA PRO A 205 -4.65 12.75 16.07
C PRO A 205 -4.01 13.69 15.04
N VAL A 206 -4.38 14.97 15.06
CA VAL A 206 -3.85 15.99 14.12
C VAL A 206 -2.34 16.18 14.19
N ASP A 207 -1.69 15.81 15.30
CA ASP A 207 -0.24 15.86 15.48
C ASP A 207 0.48 14.58 15.06
N HIS A 208 -0.24 13.51 14.75
CA HIS A 208 0.30 12.24 14.29
C HIS A 208 1.00 12.39 12.92
N ALA A 209 2.04 11.58 12.64
CA ALA A 209 2.79 11.64 11.38
C ALA A 209 1.88 11.54 10.14
N PHE A 210 0.86 10.67 10.19
CA PHE A 210 -0.08 10.49 9.08
C PHE A 210 -1.02 11.66 8.84
N ALA A 211 -1.17 12.58 9.81
CA ALA A 211 -1.95 13.79 9.62
C ALA A 211 -1.22 14.83 8.77
N ARG A 212 0.12 14.77 8.71
CA ARG A 212 0.98 15.77 8.06
C ARG A 212 1.36 15.44 6.61
N ILE A 213 0.81 14.37 6.06
CA ILE A 213 1.04 14.00 4.66
C ILE A 213 0.47 15.06 3.73
N ARG A 214 1.04 15.20 2.54
CA ARG A 214 0.56 16.14 1.52
C ARG A 214 0.24 15.41 0.22
N HIS A 215 -0.72 15.93 -0.52
CA HIS A 215 -1.07 15.47 -1.87
C HIS A 215 -1.27 13.94 -1.96
N THR A 216 -0.43 13.26 -2.73
CA THR A 216 -0.47 11.83 -3.05
C THR A 216 0.68 11.06 -2.38
N ASP A 217 1.32 11.65 -1.36
CA ASP A 217 2.42 11.01 -0.65
C ASP A 217 1.98 9.67 -0.04
N ASN A 218 2.87 8.69 -0.13
CA ASN A 218 2.84 7.51 0.71
C ASN A 218 3.69 7.78 1.96
N ILE A 219 3.27 7.18 3.06
CA ILE A 219 4.00 7.20 4.33
C ILE A 219 3.95 5.82 4.95
N VAL A 220 5.08 5.34 5.45
CA VAL A 220 5.19 4.06 6.15
C VAL A 220 5.86 4.30 7.50
N ARG A 221 5.24 3.77 8.55
CA ARG A 221 5.69 3.80 9.94
C ARG A 221 6.12 2.39 10.33
N PHE A 222 7.37 2.24 10.74
CA PHE A 222 7.93 1.01 11.30
C PHE A 222 8.09 1.19 12.82
N GLN A 223 7.45 0.31 13.58
CA GLN A 223 7.64 0.21 15.02
C GLN A 223 8.40 -1.08 15.32
N THR A 224 9.51 -0.96 16.03
CA THR A 224 10.47 -2.06 16.29
C THR A 224 10.96 -2.03 17.74
N ASP A 225 11.79 -3.00 18.16
CA ASP A 225 12.47 -2.95 19.47
C ASP A 225 13.32 -1.67 19.62
N ARG A 226 14.01 -1.25 18.55
CA ARG A 226 14.89 -0.08 18.56
C ARG A 226 14.15 1.24 18.27
N TYR A 227 13.00 1.16 17.62
CA TYR A 227 12.16 2.29 17.22
C TYR A 227 10.76 2.17 17.84
N ASP A 228 10.68 1.95 19.15
CA ASP A 228 9.40 1.79 19.85
C ASP A 228 8.77 3.15 20.19
N GLU A 229 9.46 3.97 20.99
CA GLU A 229 8.99 5.30 21.41
C GLU A 229 8.92 6.29 20.23
N THR A 230 9.93 6.24 19.35
CA THR A 230 10.01 7.06 18.14
C THR A 230 10.09 6.16 16.91
N PRO A 231 8.94 5.78 16.34
CA PRO A 231 8.85 4.95 15.15
C PRO A 231 9.60 5.54 13.96
N LEU A 232 10.26 4.69 13.17
CA LEU A 232 10.91 5.10 11.93
C LEU A 232 9.85 5.39 10.87
N ILE A 233 9.94 6.57 10.25
CA ILE A 233 9.01 7.02 9.21
C ILE A 233 9.76 7.15 7.88
N VAL A 234 9.20 6.58 6.82
CA VAL A 234 9.61 6.83 5.44
C VAL A 234 8.43 7.45 4.70
N GLN A 235 8.62 8.64 4.12
CA GLN A 235 7.57 9.38 3.41
C GLN A 235 8.10 9.94 2.10
N GLY A 236 7.22 10.00 1.09
CA GLY A 236 7.39 10.78 -0.12
C GLY A 236 6.40 10.36 -1.21
N PRO A 237 6.61 10.77 -2.47
CA PRO A 237 5.69 10.48 -3.55
C PRO A 237 5.44 8.97 -3.71
N GLY A 238 4.17 8.58 -3.56
CA GLY A 238 3.74 7.17 -3.52
C GLY A 238 3.42 6.55 -4.87
N ALA A 239 3.40 7.37 -5.91
CA ALA A 239 3.06 7.03 -7.29
C ALA A 239 3.70 8.03 -8.25
N GLY A 240 3.72 7.70 -9.54
CA GLY A 240 4.26 8.57 -10.58
C GLY A 240 5.26 7.81 -11.48
N PRO A 241 5.15 7.91 -12.81
CA PRO A 241 6.01 7.16 -13.73
C PRO A 241 7.51 7.37 -13.49
N GLN A 242 7.93 8.61 -13.26
CA GLN A 242 9.35 8.96 -13.05
C GLN A 242 9.90 8.39 -11.73
N VAL A 243 9.14 8.52 -10.64
CA VAL A 243 9.56 8.04 -9.31
C VAL A 243 9.63 6.52 -9.28
N THR A 244 8.63 5.83 -9.84
CA THR A 244 8.63 4.36 -9.98
C THR A 244 9.76 3.88 -10.87
N ALA A 245 10.02 4.54 -12.01
CA ALA A 245 11.13 4.18 -12.89
C ALA A 245 12.49 4.35 -12.19
N ALA A 246 12.67 5.42 -11.42
CA ALA A 246 13.87 5.64 -10.62
C ALA A 246 14.07 4.55 -9.55
N GLY A 247 12.99 4.10 -8.90
CA GLY A 247 13.04 2.97 -7.97
C GLY A 247 13.46 1.66 -8.64
N VAL A 248 12.91 1.35 -9.82
CA VAL A 248 13.32 0.16 -10.61
C VAL A 248 14.78 0.26 -11.00
N PHE A 249 15.24 1.45 -11.40
CA PHE A 249 16.64 1.68 -11.73
C PHE A 249 17.56 1.56 -10.50
N THR A 250 17.09 1.96 -9.32
CA THR A 250 17.81 1.76 -8.06
C THR A 250 18.02 0.27 -7.76
N ASP A 251 16.99 -0.56 -7.94
CA ASP A 251 17.14 -2.02 -7.83
C ASP A 251 18.11 -2.58 -8.87
N LEU A 252 18.12 -2.05 -10.10
CA LEU A 252 19.08 -2.43 -11.13
C LEU A 252 20.52 -2.06 -10.73
N LEU A 253 20.76 -0.88 -10.17
CA LEU A 253 22.08 -0.48 -9.67
C LEU A 253 22.55 -1.40 -8.53
N ARG A 254 21.65 -1.71 -7.59
CA ARG A 254 21.92 -2.64 -6.47
C ARG A 254 22.20 -4.07 -6.92
N LEU A 255 21.67 -4.47 -8.07
CA LEU A 255 21.96 -5.76 -8.67
C LEU A 255 23.42 -5.85 -9.15
N MET A 256 23.99 -4.72 -9.59
CA MET A 256 25.34 -4.65 -10.16
C MET A 256 26.44 -4.34 -9.12
N SER A 257 26.06 -3.89 -7.92
CA SER A 257 26.96 -3.59 -6.80
C SER A 257 27.18 -4.80 -5.89
#